data_AF-A0A7J2U4N5-F1
#
_entry.id   AF-A0A7J2U4N5-F1
#
_cell.length_a   1.000
_cell.length_b   1.000
_cell.length_c   1.000
_cell.angle_alpha   90.00
_cell.angle_beta   90.00
_cell.angle_gamma   90.00
#
_symmetry.space_group_name_H-M   'P 1'
#
loop_
_entity.id
_entity.type
_entity.pdbx_description
1 polymer ?
#
loop_
_entity_poly.entity_id
_entity_poly.type
_entity_poly.pdbx_seq_one_letter_code
_entity_poly.pdbx_strand_id
1 'polypeptide(L)'
;MRRDTIWSENMPTVTFNLEDSFYRALEEIGKRKGVSPHRVAKEIVMNHLLNLMLDTYVTQKAGNLMQSIYVEHKYPDIYVEHKYPDIYVEHKVQTYSSDISIGNKVEQDPDSEELVKRLETLERGVAELREFVNALAKEFKDFARRQQDLLNAYTSKTDQTLQRLSQLVEVLESLNEKLDKVAELFSKQQDLTKLSEEKPKTSAERSVKRRGVCEILEEQHVIFESDVAARIRDRNSFFASIESRCDDAVIECSRERVAVEKNFWQSFLNKVSKISTTDDEKIKRELDALEYRLFKILKESALLIFDTTKKQWVFVAQKSASTSASIVSTTSTSSKQHYKKRYEDDESWVLQYVDIG
;
A
#
# COMPACT_ATOMS: atom_id res chain seq x y z
N MET A 1 -12.15 35.80 23.70
CA MET A 1 -11.26 36.44 22.71
C MET A 1 -9.93 36.78 23.37
N ARG A 2 -8.96 35.88 23.22
CA ARG A 2 -7.56 36.13 23.60
C ARG A 2 -6.79 36.67 22.40
N ARG A 3 -5.99 37.71 22.62
CA ARG A 3 -5.00 38.19 21.64
C ARG A 3 -3.66 37.57 22.02
N ASP A 4 -3.22 36.61 21.23
CA ASP A 4 -1.91 36.01 21.41
C ASP A 4 -0.98 36.43 20.28
N THR A 5 0.21 36.86 20.69
CA THR A 5 1.30 37.17 19.79
C THR A 5 1.92 35.84 19.35
N ILE A 6 1.82 35.56 18.06
CA ILE A 6 2.43 34.39 17.43
C ILE A 6 3.66 34.93 16.66
N TRP A 7 4.78 34.19 16.57
CA TRP A 7 6.05 34.52 15.87
C TRP A 7 7.20 35.13 16.71
N SER A 8 8.46 34.74 16.40
CA SER A 8 9.70 35.16 17.08
C SER A 8 10.75 35.80 16.15
N GLU A 9 11.48 36.75 16.75
CA GLU A 9 12.72 37.48 16.46
C GLU A 9 13.08 38.01 15.05
N ASN A 10 12.65 37.45 13.91
CA ASN A 10 13.04 37.98 12.59
C ASN A 10 11.91 38.04 11.54
N MET A 11 10.64 37.90 11.96
CA MET A 11 9.47 37.99 11.08
C MET A 11 8.50 39.05 11.63
N PRO A 12 7.76 39.76 10.77
CA PRO A 12 6.74 40.70 11.22
C PRO A 12 5.69 39.98 12.07
N THR A 13 5.38 40.58 13.22
CA THR A 13 4.47 40.00 14.21
C THR A 13 3.03 40.07 13.71
N VAL A 14 2.49 38.95 13.24
CA VAL A 14 1.08 38.85 12.83
C VAL A 14 0.24 38.40 14.01
N THR A 15 -0.72 39.24 14.42
CA THR A 15 -1.70 38.91 15.46
C THR A 15 -2.95 38.33 14.83
N PHE A 16 -3.38 37.17 15.33
CA PHE A 16 -4.61 36.52 14.90
C PHE A 16 -5.63 36.56 16.04
N ASN A 17 -6.87 36.94 15.73
CA ASN A 17 -7.99 36.76 16.65
C ASN A 17 -8.54 35.36 16.43
N LEU A 18 -8.16 34.43 17.31
CA LEU A 18 -8.68 33.05 17.28
C LEU A 18 -9.86 32.91 18.23
N GLU A 19 -10.85 32.10 17.86
CA GLU A 19 -11.89 31.69 18.79
C GLU A 19 -11.28 30.85 19.92
N ASP A 20 -11.80 31.02 21.15
CA ASP A 20 -11.26 30.36 22.34
C ASP A 20 -11.37 28.82 22.24
N SER A 21 -12.36 28.30 21.49
CA SER A 21 -12.53 26.87 21.17
C SER A 21 -11.38 26.34 20.32
N PHE A 22 -11.00 27.09 19.28
CA PHE A 22 -9.92 26.73 18.37
C PHE A 22 -8.56 26.74 19.07
N TYR A 23 -8.33 27.72 19.95
CA TYR A 23 -7.12 27.78 20.75
C TYR A 23 -6.95 26.56 21.67
N ARG A 24 -8.03 26.14 22.34
CA ARG A 24 -8.02 24.92 23.18
C ARG A 24 -7.69 23.67 22.38
N ALA A 25 -8.20 23.56 21.15
CA ALA A 25 -7.86 22.45 20.26
C ALA A 25 -6.36 22.45 19.89
N LEU A 26 -5.79 23.63 19.60
CA LEU A 26 -4.35 23.76 19.34
C LEU A 26 -3.51 23.38 20.57
N GLU A 27 -3.92 23.77 21.78
CA GLU A 27 -3.26 23.35 23.02
C GLU A 27 -3.30 21.84 23.23
N GLU A 28 -4.44 21.21 22.99
CA GLU A 28 -4.59 19.76 23.16
C GLU A 28 -3.71 18.99 22.16
N ILE A 29 -3.68 19.42 20.89
CA ILE A 29 -2.80 18.85 19.87
C ILE A 29 -1.33 19.07 20.23
N GLY A 30 -0.99 20.27 20.71
CA GLY A 30 0.35 20.61 21.17
C GLY A 30 0.82 19.71 22.32
N LYS A 31 -0.05 19.48 23.32
CA LYS A 31 0.22 18.56 24.44
C LYS A 31 0.46 17.12 23.96
N ARG A 32 -0.35 16.61 23.04
CA ARG A 32 -0.20 15.25 22.48
C ARG A 32 1.10 15.11 21.68
N LYS A 33 1.51 16.16 20.96
CA LYS A 33 2.72 16.16 20.11
C LYS A 33 3.98 16.64 20.83
N GLY A 34 3.90 17.11 22.08
CA GLY A 34 5.03 17.69 22.81
C GLY A 34 5.57 18.99 22.18
N VAL A 35 4.71 19.80 21.54
CA VAL A 35 5.09 21.04 20.86
C VAL A 35 4.19 22.21 21.27
N SER A 36 4.68 23.45 21.10
CA SER A 36 3.88 24.64 21.44
C SER A 36 2.66 24.78 20.52
N PRO A 37 1.53 25.32 21.02
CA PRO A 37 0.33 25.58 20.21
C PRO A 37 0.63 26.42 18.97
N HIS A 38 1.57 27.36 19.09
CA HIS A 38 2.10 28.18 17.99
C HIS A 38 2.71 27.36 16.86
N ARG A 39 3.50 26.32 17.19
CA ARG A 39 4.12 25.45 16.18
C ARG A 39 3.06 24.63 15.44
N VAL A 40 2.03 24.18 16.16
CA VAL A 40 0.88 23.47 15.58
C VAL A 40 0.08 24.39 14.65
N ALA A 41 -0.20 25.63 15.07
CA ALA A 41 -0.89 26.61 14.24
C ALA A 41 -0.12 26.90 12.94
N LYS A 42 1.20 27.08 13.03
CA LYS A 42 2.09 27.27 11.87
C LYS A 42 2.01 26.11 10.88
N GLU A 43 2.05 24.87 11.39
CA GLU A 43 1.97 23.66 10.57
C GLU A 43 0.63 23.56 9.83
N ILE A 44 -0.48 23.87 10.53
CA ILE A 44 -1.83 23.86 9.94
C ILE A 44 -1.96 24.93 8.85
N VAL A 45 -1.51 26.16 9.11
CA VAL A 45 -1.59 27.25 8.12
C VAL A 45 -0.73 26.94 6.89
N MET A 46 0.49 26.43 7.07
CA MET A 46 1.35 26.06 5.94
C MET A 46 0.74 24.92 5.11
N ASN A 47 0.16 23.91 5.75
CA ASN A 47 -0.53 22.83 5.04
C ASN A 47 -1.78 23.31 4.31
N HIS A 48 -2.55 24.22 4.91
CA HIS A 48 -3.72 24.80 4.25
C HIS A 48 -3.33 25.67 3.05
N LEU A 49 -2.28 26.48 3.16
CA LEU A 49 -1.75 27.26 2.04
C LEU A 49 -1.22 26.35 0.92
N LEU A 50 -0.53 25.26 1.25
CA LEU A 50 -0.10 24.26 0.27
C LEU A 50 -1.28 23.64 -0.47
N ASN A 51 -2.35 23.28 0.25
CA ASN A 51 -3.57 22.75 -0.37
C ASN A 51 -4.26 23.78 -1.26
N LEU A 52 -4.38 25.04 -0.84
CA LEU A 52 -4.94 26.10 -1.67
C LEU A 52 -4.11 26.35 -2.93
N MET A 53 -2.77 26.30 -2.83
CA MET A 53 -1.89 26.41 -4.01
C MET A 53 -2.04 25.22 -4.94
N LEU A 54 -2.17 24.00 -4.41
CA LEU A 54 -2.43 22.79 -5.19
C LEU A 54 -3.78 22.86 -5.90
N ASP A 55 -4.84 23.26 -5.20
CA ASP A 55 -6.17 23.41 -5.79
C ASP A 55 -6.18 24.47 -6.89
N THR A 56 -5.51 25.61 -6.67
CA THR A 56 -5.37 26.66 -7.68
C THR A 56 -4.60 26.15 -8.90
N TYR A 57 -3.51 25.41 -8.69
CA TYR A 57 -2.69 24.83 -9.75
C TYR A 57 -3.45 23.75 -10.54
N VAL A 58 -4.16 22.85 -9.85
CA VAL A 58 -4.99 21.81 -10.47
C VAL A 58 -6.11 22.45 -11.29
N THR A 59 -6.78 23.46 -10.74
CA THR A 59 -7.85 24.19 -11.45
C THR A 59 -7.31 24.91 -12.68
N GLN A 60 -6.13 25.55 -12.57
CA GLN A 60 -5.48 26.21 -13.70
C GLN A 60 -5.05 25.20 -14.77
N LYS A 61 -4.48 24.06 -14.37
CA LYS A 61 -4.03 23.02 -15.30
C LYS A 61 -5.21 22.30 -15.97
N ALA A 62 -6.30 22.06 -15.24
CA ALA A 62 -7.55 21.53 -15.78
C ALA A 62 -8.21 22.53 -16.74
N GLY A 63 -8.17 23.83 -16.44
CA GLY A 63 -8.61 24.89 -17.37
C GLY A 63 -7.80 24.90 -18.67
N ASN A 64 -6.47 24.80 -18.57
CA ASN A 64 -5.59 24.74 -19.73
C ASN A 64 -5.79 23.46 -20.56
N LEU A 65 -6.01 22.31 -19.90
CA LEU A 65 -6.30 21.04 -20.57
C LEU A 65 -7.67 21.05 -21.26
N MET A 66 -8.67 21.65 -20.62
CA MET A 66 -9.99 21.85 -21.23
C MET A 66 -9.89 22.79 -22.44
N GLN A 67 -9.08 23.86 -22.37
CA GLN A 67 -8.82 24.71 -23.53
C GLN A 67 -8.11 23.96 -24.67
N SER A 68 -7.12 23.11 -24.38
CA SER A 68 -6.44 22.32 -25.43
C SER A 68 -7.37 21.29 -26.08
N ILE A 69 -8.19 20.60 -25.27
CA ILE A 69 -9.18 19.63 -25.77
C ILE A 69 -10.29 20.33 -26.58
N TYR A 70 -10.70 21.53 -26.18
CA TYR A 70 -11.70 22.31 -26.90
C TYR A 70 -11.18 22.88 -28.23
N VAL A 71 -9.86 23.10 -28.35
CA VAL A 71 -9.20 23.52 -29.60
C VAL A 71 -9.02 22.35 -30.58
N GLU A 72 -8.86 21.11 -30.11
CA GLU A 72 -8.65 19.94 -30.98
C GLU A 72 -9.95 19.35 -31.57
N HIS A 73 -11.14 19.69 -31.09
CA HIS A 73 -12.40 19.01 -31.46
C HIS A 73 -13.52 19.92 -32.00
N LYS A 74 -13.22 21.10 -32.56
CA LYS A 74 -14.21 21.88 -33.32
C LYS A 74 -13.72 22.22 -34.73
N TYR A 75 -14.35 21.52 -35.68
CA TYR A 75 -14.64 21.83 -37.09
C TYR A 75 -13.77 22.86 -37.84
N PRO A 76 -13.24 22.51 -39.04
CA PRO A 76 -12.78 23.49 -39.99
C PRO A 76 -13.99 24.28 -40.50
N ASP A 77 -13.79 25.55 -40.81
CA ASP A 77 -14.78 26.46 -41.43
C ASP A 77 -15.88 26.99 -40.51
N ILE A 78 -15.52 27.83 -39.52
CA ILE A 78 -16.16 29.14 -39.33
C ILE A 78 -15.08 30.08 -38.75
N TYR A 79 -14.73 31.13 -39.49
CA TYR A 79 -14.02 32.28 -38.95
C TYR A 79 -14.96 33.01 -37.99
N VAL A 80 -14.71 32.88 -36.68
CA VAL A 80 -15.20 33.85 -35.70
C VAL A 80 -13.97 34.54 -35.13
N GLU A 81 -13.75 35.78 -35.57
CA GLU A 81 -12.79 36.70 -34.99
C GLU A 81 -13.25 37.01 -33.55
N HIS A 82 -12.72 36.29 -32.58
CA HIS A 82 -12.84 36.66 -31.16
C HIS A 82 -11.57 37.38 -30.73
N LYS A 83 -11.58 38.70 -30.95
CA LYS A 83 -10.77 39.64 -30.17
C LYS A 83 -11.20 39.56 -28.71
N TYR A 84 -10.48 38.78 -27.91
CA TYR A 84 -10.42 39.06 -26.48
C TYR A 84 -9.46 40.25 -26.29
N PRO A 85 -9.89 41.34 -25.65
CA PRO A 85 -8.96 42.39 -25.30
C PRO A 85 -8.01 41.84 -24.25
N ASP A 86 -6.72 42.03 -24.46
CA ASP A 86 -5.70 41.82 -23.46
C ASP A 86 -6.13 42.51 -22.17
N ILE A 87 -6.43 41.74 -21.12
CA ILE A 87 -6.46 42.27 -19.76
C ILE A 87 -5.00 42.41 -19.32
N TYR A 88 -4.32 43.39 -19.91
CA TYR A 88 -3.24 44.05 -19.20
C TYR A 88 -3.90 44.75 -18.02
N VAL A 89 -3.72 44.21 -16.80
CA VAL A 89 -3.80 45.05 -15.61
C VAL A 89 -2.55 45.90 -15.63
N GLU A 90 -2.58 46.94 -16.47
CA GLU A 90 -1.67 48.05 -16.40
C GLU A 90 -2.00 48.75 -15.07
N HIS A 91 -1.29 48.38 -14.00
CA HIS A 91 -1.22 49.22 -12.82
C HIS A 91 -0.51 50.51 -13.25
N LYS A 92 -1.25 51.43 -13.86
CA LYS A 92 -0.88 52.84 -13.91
C LYS A 92 -0.90 53.31 -12.46
N VAL A 93 0.25 53.18 -11.81
CA VAL A 93 0.61 54.03 -10.69
C VAL A 93 0.61 55.44 -11.29
N GLN A 94 -0.53 56.12 -11.20
CA GLN A 94 -0.57 57.56 -11.35
C GLN A 94 0.28 58.11 -10.20
N THR A 95 1.57 58.26 -10.45
CA THR A 95 2.36 59.25 -9.74
C THR A 95 1.70 60.59 -10.08
N TYR A 96 0.86 61.09 -9.18
CA TYR A 96 0.46 62.48 -9.17
C TYR A 96 1.74 63.30 -8.97
N SER A 97 2.41 63.63 -10.08
CA SER A 97 3.37 64.74 -10.11
C SER A 97 2.53 66.00 -10.12
N SER A 98 2.03 66.39 -8.96
CA SER A 98 1.55 67.74 -8.77
C SER A 98 2.77 68.65 -8.73
N ASP A 99 3.07 69.28 -9.87
CA ASP A 99 3.95 70.45 -9.92
C ASP A 99 3.29 71.59 -9.15
N ILE A 100 3.42 71.56 -7.82
CA ILE A 100 3.01 72.67 -6.96
C ILE A 100 4.14 73.70 -7.04
N SER A 101 3.98 74.69 -7.91
CA SER A 101 4.76 75.92 -7.87
C SER A 101 4.41 76.69 -6.60
N ILE A 102 5.14 76.43 -5.51
CA ILE A 102 5.01 77.17 -4.25
C ILE A 102 5.64 78.55 -4.45
N GLY A 103 4.79 79.57 -4.56
CA GLY A 103 5.19 80.96 -4.52
C GLY A 103 5.86 81.30 -3.19
N ASN A 104 7.09 81.79 -3.27
CA ASN A 104 7.91 82.23 -2.15
C ASN A 104 7.22 83.31 -1.31
N LYS A 105 6.70 82.92 -0.15
CA LYS A 105 6.69 83.70 1.11
C LYS A 105 6.15 82.81 2.22
N VAL A 106 7.03 82.02 2.84
CA VAL A 106 6.74 81.29 4.07
C VAL A 106 7.35 82.08 5.22
N GLU A 107 6.47 82.73 5.98
CA GLU A 107 6.73 83.16 7.35
C GLU A 107 7.05 81.89 8.15
N GLN A 108 8.18 81.89 8.86
CA GLN A 108 8.68 80.72 9.60
C GLN A 108 7.75 80.39 10.78
N ASP A 109 6.74 79.56 10.53
CA ASP A 109 5.92 78.97 11.57
C ASP A 109 6.70 77.80 12.20
N PRO A 110 7.00 77.80 13.51
CA PRO A 110 7.79 76.75 14.17
C PRO A 110 7.19 75.33 14.03
N ASP A 111 5.91 75.21 13.68
CA ASP A 111 5.24 73.93 13.42
C ASP A 111 5.69 73.27 12.09
N SER A 112 6.29 74.03 11.17
CA SER A 112 6.78 73.53 9.88
C SER A 112 8.04 72.65 10.01
N GLU A 113 8.89 72.90 11.00
CA GLU A 113 10.12 72.12 11.21
C GLU A 113 9.81 70.71 11.77
N GLU A 114 8.76 70.58 12.59
CA GLU A 114 8.31 69.30 13.12
C GLU A 114 7.71 68.42 12.00
N LEU A 115 6.94 69.02 11.08
CA LEU A 115 6.38 68.32 9.94
C LEU A 115 7.47 67.80 8.99
N VAL A 116 8.53 68.57 8.74
CA VAL A 116 9.68 68.12 7.93
C VAL A 116 10.36 66.91 8.57
N LYS A 117 10.62 66.93 9.88
CA LYS A 117 11.23 65.78 10.58
C LYS A 117 10.34 64.53 10.52
N ARG A 118 9.02 64.67 10.66
CA ARG A 118 8.07 63.55 10.50
C ARG A 118 8.10 63.00 9.07
N LEU A 119 8.18 63.88 8.07
CA LEU A 119 8.24 63.47 6.67
C LEU A 119 9.53 62.69 6.36
N GLU A 120 10.69 63.15 6.84
CA GLU A 120 11.96 62.42 6.72
C GLU A 120 11.93 61.04 7.41
N THR A 121 11.28 60.92 8.57
CA THR A 121 11.12 59.62 9.24
C THR A 121 10.20 58.67 8.49
N LEU A 122 9.14 59.19 7.86
CA LEU A 122 8.23 58.41 7.03
C LEU A 122 8.92 57.94 5.74
N GLU A 123 9.68 58.81 5.07
CA GLU A 123 10.45 58.46 3.87
C GLU A 123 11.46 57.35 4.16
N ARG A 124 12.13 57.41 5.32
CA ARG A 124 13.02 56.33 5.77
C ARG A 124 12.27 55.01 5.98
N GLY A 125 11.11 55.05 6.65
CA GLY A 125 10.28 53.86 6.85
C GLY A 125 9.77 53.26 5.54
N VAL A 126 9.41 54.10 4.56
CA VAL A 126 9.00 53.65 3.22
C VAL A 126 10.18 53.01 2.48
N ALA A 127 11.39 53.55 2.60
CA ALA A 127 12.58 52.97 2.00
C ALA A 127 12.91 51.58 2.60
N GLU A 128 12.87 51.44 3.92
CA GLU A 128 13.06 50.16 4.61
C GLU A 128 12.01 49.12 4.20
N LEU A 129 10.74 49.53 4.10
CA LEU A 129 9.66 48.65 3.67
C LEU A 129 9.85 48.21 2.21
N ARG A 130 10.33 49.11 1.33
CA ARG A 130 10.63 48.78 -0.06
C ARG A 130 11.76 47.75 -0.17
N GLU A 131 12.84 47.92 0.60
CA GLU A 131 13.93 46.95 0.66
C GLU A 131 13.44 45.59 1.17
N PHE A 132 12.60 45.57 2.20
CA PHE A 132 12.01 44.35 2.72
C PHE A 132 11.13 43.63 1.68
N VAL A 133 10.25 44.37 0.98
CA VAL A 133 9.40 43.82 -0.09
C VAL A 133 10.25 43.26 -1.23
N ASN A 134 11.33 43.94 -1.61
CA ASN A 134 12.26 43.45 -2.63
C ASN A 134 12.99 42.17 -2.19
N ALA A 135 13.41 42.09 -0.93
CA ALA A 135 14.03 40.89 -0.37
C ALA A 135 13.05 39.70 -0.37
N LEU A 136 11.80 39.92 0.06
CA LEU A 136 10.76 38.89 0.07
C LEU A 136 10.40 38.44 -1.34
N ALA A 137 10.29 39.36 -2.29
CA ALA A 137 10.06 39.03 -3.71
C ALA A 137 11.19 38.17 -4.28
N LYS A 138 12.45 38.44 -3.90
CA LYS A 138 13.60 37.63 -4.29
C LYS A 138 13.53 36.22 -3.70
N GLU A 139 13.25 36.08 -2.41
CA GLU A 139 13.10 34.77 -1.77
C GLU A 139 11.97 33.95 -2.39
N PHE A 140 10.83 34.59 -2.70
CA PHE A 140 9.71 33.92 -3.36
C PHE A 140 10.08 33.43 -4.76
N LYS A 141 10.83 34.24 -5.53
CA LYS A 141 11.33 33.85 -6.85
C LYS A 141 12.28 32.66 -6.76
N ASP A 142 13.18 32.65 -5.77
CA ASP A 142 14.11 31.54 -5.56
C ASP A 142 13.38 30.27 -5.11
N PHE A 143 12.36 30.40 -4.26
CA PHE A 143 11.50 29.29 -3.85
C PHE A 143 10.72 28.72 -5.04
N ALA A 144 10.07 29.56 -5.84
CA ALA A 144 9.33 29.14 -7.03
C ALA A 144 10.24 28.39 -8.01
N ARG A 145 11.49 28.85 -8.19
CA ARG A 145 12.49 28.16 -9.01
C ARG A 145 12.81 26.77 -8.47
N ARG A 146 13.05 26.62 -7.16
CA ARG A 146 13.29 25.30 -6.54
C ARG A 146 12.11 24.35 -6.69
N GLN A 147 10.88 24.86 -6.55
CA GLN A 147 9.67 24.05 -6.79
C GLN A 147 9.57 23.62 -8.26
N GLN A 148 9.87 24.51 -9.20
CA GLN A 148 9.90 24.17 -10.62
C GLN A 148 10.96 23.10 -10.93
N ASP A 149 12.15 23.22 -10.36
CA ASP A 149 13.23 22.24 -10.56
C ASP A 149 12.84 20.86 -9.98
N LEU A 150 12.18 20.82 -8.82
CA LEU A 150 11.64 19.58 -8.25
C LEU A 150 10.55 18.98 -9.14
N LEU A 151 9.60 19.78 -9.61
CA LEU A 151 8.54 19.34 -10.52
C LEU A 151 9.10 18.78 -11.82
N ASN A 152 10.13 19.42 -12.39
CA ASN A 152 10.82 18.94 -13.59
C ASN A 152 11.50 17.58 -13.31
N ALA A 153 12.13 17.41 -12.14
CA ALA A 153 12.73 16.13 -11.76
C ALA A 153 11.70 15.01 -11.58
N TYR A 154 10.55 15.29 -10.97
CA TYR A 154 9.46 14.33 -10.84
C TYR A 154 8.81 13.99 -12.18
N THR A 155 8.64 14.98 -13.06
CA THR A 155 8.12 14.78 -14.42
C THR A 155 9.04 13.83 -15.19
N SER A 156 10.36 14.08 -15.17
CA SER A 156 11.33 13.20 -15.82
C SER A 156 11.33 11.77 -15.27
N LYS A 157 11.20 11.58 -13.94
CA LYS A 157 11.06 10.23 -13.35
C LYS A 157 9.77 9.54 -13.77
N THR A 158 8.68 10.30 -13.92
CA THR A 158 7.40 9.80 -14.38
C THR A 158 7.51 9.32 -15.83
N ASP A 159 8.14 10.13 -16.70
CA ASP A 159 8.38 9.78 -18.10
C ASP A 159 9.26 8.52 -18.24
N GLN A 160 10.31 8.39 -17.44
CA GLN A 160 11.15 7.19 -17.41
C GLN A 160 10.36 5.95 -16.98
N THR A 161 9.45 6.10 -16.01
CA THR A 161 8.60 4.99 -15.55
C THR A 161 7.61 4.60 -16.64
N LEU A 162 7.02 5.57 -17.33
CA LEU A 162 6.13 5.33 -18.46
C LEU A 162 6.86 4.60 -19.60
N GLN A 163 8.09 5.00 -19.94
CA GLN A 163 8.90 4.31 -20.94
C GLN A 163 9.19 2.86 -20.56
N ARG A 164 9.54 2.60 -19.30
CA ARG A 164 9.76 1.23 -18.80
C ARG A 164 8.49 0.40 -18.85
N LEU A 165 7.32 0.99 -18.54
CA LEU A 165 6.03 0.31 -18.68
C LEU A 165 5.75 -0.07 -20.14
N SER A 166 5.98 0.84 -21.09
CA SER A 166 5.84 0.54 -22.52
C SER A 166 6.75 -0.61 -22.95
N GLN A 167 8.01 -0.63 -22.50
CA GLN A 167 8.94 -1.74 -22.79
C GLN A 167 8.45 -3.07 -22.19
N LEU A 168 7.90 -3.05 -20.98
CA LEU A 168 7.34 -4.26 -20.35
C LEU A 168 6.13 -4.79 -21.11
N VAL A 169 5.27 -3.90 -21.60
CA VAL A 169 4.12 -4.27 -22.45
C VAL A 169 4.61 -4.94 -23.73
N GLU A 170 5.60 -4.36 -24.41
CA GLU A 170 6.18 -4.94 -25.64
C GLU A 170 6.81 -6.33 -25.37
N VAL A 171 7.53 -6.49 -24.25
CA VAL A 171 8.09 -7.80 -23.86
C VAL A 171 6.96 -8.81 -23.60
N LEU A 172 5.89 -8.42 -22.90
CA LEU A 172 4.74 -9.28 -22.64
C LEU A 172 4.04 -9.70 -23.94
N GLU A 173 3.84 -8.78 -24.88
CA GLU A 173 3.30 -9.09 -26.20
C GLU A 173 4.18 -10.10 -26.94
N SER A 174 5.50 -9.89 -26.95
CA SER A 174 6.44 -10.81 -27.60
C SER A 174 6.48 -12.21 -26.93
N LEU A 175 6.26 -12.28 -25.61
CA LEU A 175 6.16 -13.53 -24.87
C LEU A 175 4.85 -14.23 -25.17
N ASN A 176 3.75 -13.49 -25.27
CA ASN A 176 2.45 -14.03 -25.62
C ASN A 176 2.48 -14.66 -27.02
N GLU A 177 3.06 -13.98 -28.01
CA GLU A 177 3.25 -14.55 -29.35
C GLU A 177 4.09 -15.83 -29.36
N LYS A 178 5.13 -15.90 -28.53
CA LYS A 178 5.96 -17.11 -28.39
C LYS A 178 5.17 -18.24 -27.74
N LEU A 179 4.34 -17.93 -26.74
CA LEU A 179 3.49 -18.90 -26.06
C LEU A 179 2.45 -19.47 -27.04
N ASP A 180 1.83 -18.62 -27.86
CA ASP A 180 0.88 -19.05 -28.90
C ASP A 180 1.54 -19.97 -29.93
N LYS A 181 2.76 -19.66 -30.39
CA LYS A 181 3.55 -20.53 -31.29
C LYS A 181 3.84 -21.88 -30.64
N VAL A 182 4.18 -21.90 -29.35
CA VAL A 182 4.43 -23.14 -28.60
C VAL A 182 3.14 -23.96 -28.48
N ALA A 183 2.02 -23.32 -28.16
CA ALA A 183 0.71 -23.98 -28.09
C ALA A 183 0.29 -24.57 -29.45
N GLU A 184 0.58 -23.89 -30.56
CA GLU A 184 0.33 -24.38 -31.91
C GLU A 184 1.21 -25.60 -32.23
N LEU A 185 2.49 -25.60 -31.86
CA LEU A 185 3.39 -26.75 -32.03
C LEU A 185 2.92 -27.97 -31.22
N PHE A 186 2.49 -27.76 -29.97
CA PHE A 186 1.93 -28.83 -29.14
C PHE A 186 0.65 -29.42 -29.75
N SER A 187 -0.23 -28.58 -30.30
CA SER A 187 -1.46 -29.03 -30.95
C SER A 187 -1.16 -29.87 -32.20
N LYS A 188 -0.23 -29.41 -33.05
CA LYS A 188 0.24 -30.17 -34.24
C LYS A 188 0.89 -31.50 -33.86
N GLN A 189 1.67 -31.53 -32.78
CA GLN A 189 2.28 -32.77 -32.29
C GLN A 189 1.23 -33.74 -31.71
N GLN A 190 0.18 -33.21 -31.06
CA GLN A 190 -0.93 -34.01 -30.54
C GLN A 190 -1.78 -34.61 -31.68
N ASP A 191 -1.94 -33.91 -32.80
CA ASP A 191 -2.73 -34.41 -33.94
C ASP A 191 -1.96 -35.42 -34.78
N LEU A 192 -0.64 -35.24 -34.94
CA LEU A 192 0.24 -36.25 -35.56
C LEU A 192 0.32 -37.54 -34.75
N THR A 193 0.17 -37.47 -33.43
CA THR A 193 0.13 -38.66 -32.55
C THR A 193 -1.22 -39.39 -32.59
N LYS A 194 -2.32 -38.70 -32.91
CA LYS A 194 -3.66 -39.30 -33.08
C LYS A 194 -3.86 -39.97 -34.46
N LEU A 195 -3.21 -39.48 -35.51
CA LEU A 195 -3.30 -40.06 -36.87
C LEU A 195 -2.45 -41.34 -37.05
N SER A 196 -1.64 -41.71 -36.06
CA SER A 196 -0.75 -42.90 -36.08
C SER A 196 -1.31 -44.08 -35.25
N GLU A 197 -2.61 -44.12 -34.97
CA GLU A 197 -3.27 -45.15 -34.15
C GLU A 197 -4.09 -46.20 -34.92
N GLU A 198 -4.00 -46.25 -36.26
CA GLU A 198 -4.52 -47.38 -37.05
C GLU A 198 -3.40 -48.34 -37.49
N LYS A 199 -2.83 -49.08 -36.53
CA LYS A 199 -2.22 -50.40 -36.78
C LYS A 199 -2.04 -51.15 -35.46
N PRO A 200 -2.46 -52.43 -35.37
CA PRO A 200 -2.35 -53.20 -34.14
C PRO A 200 -0.94 -53.81 -33.99
N LYS A 201 -0.53 -54.04 -32.73
CA LYS A 201 0.74 -54.66 -32.24
C LYS A 201 1.82 -53.59 -32.02
N THR A 202 2.39 -53.36 -30.84
CA THR A 202 2.72 -54.23 -29.69
C THR A 202 2.83 -53.38 -28.43
N SER A 203 2.47 -53.96 -27.30
CA SER A 203 2.57 -53.41 -25.96
C SER A 203 4.03 -53.18 -25.52
N ALA A 204 4.55 -51.97 -25.71
CA ALA A 204 5.64 -51.38 -24.95
C ALA A 204 5.71 -49.89 -25.34
N GLU A 205 6.06 -49.02 -24.41
CA GLU A 205 6.35 -47.59 -24.67
C GLU A 205 5.17 -46.68 -25.00
N ARG A 206 4.23 -46.56 -24.05
CA ARG A 206 3.50 -45.31 -23.81
C ARG A 206 3.11 -45.18 -22.34
N SER A 207 4.11 -45.24 -21.45
CA SER A 207 3.96 -44.63 -20.13
C SER A 207 4.32 -43.15 -20.28
N VAL A 208 3.33 -42.31 -20.64
CA VAL A 208 3.36 -40.94 -20.14
C VAL A 208 3.39 -41.12 -18.63
N LYS A 209 4.57 -40.89 -18.00
CA LYS A 209 4.75 -41.00 -16.55
C LYS A 209 3.64 -40.19 -15.93
N ARG A 210 2.61 -40.86 -15.40
CA ARG A 210 1.66 -40.22 -14.51
C ARG A 210 2.53 -39.77 -13.35
N ARG A 211 2.73 -38.45 -13.21
CA ARG A 211 3.51 -37.89 -12.10
C ARG A 211 3.04 -38.54 -10.82
N GLY A 212 4.00 -39.02 -10.03
CA GLY A 212 3.70 -39.71 -8.79
C GLY A 212 2.95 -38.78 -7.85
N VAL A 213 2.08 -39.32 -7.00
CA VAL A 213 1.40 -38.52 -5.98
C VAL A 213 2.42 -37.82 -5.06
N CYS A 214 3.53 -38.49 -4.73
CA CYS A 214 4.62 -37.89 -3.95
C CYS A 214 5.38 -36.82 -4.73
N GLU A 215 5.65 -37.02 -6.02
CA GLU A 215 6.32 -36.03 -6.89
C GLU A 215 5.51 -34.73 -6.98
N ILE A 216 4.18 -34.83 -7.06
CA ILE A 216 3.30 -33.65 -7.05
C ILE A 216 3.37 -32.92 -5.71
N LEU A 217 3.50 -33.64 -4.59
CA LEU A 217 3.62 -33.04 -3.26
C LEU A 217 4.99 -32.38 -3.05
N GLU A 218 6.07 -32.98 -3.53
CA GLU A 218 7.42 -32.39 -3.54
C GLU A 218 7.47 -31.11 -4.38
N GLU A 219 6.79 -31.07 -5.53
CA GLU A 219 6.72 -29.87 -6.38
C GLU A 219 5.91 -28.72 -5.75
N GLN A 220 4.82 -29.03 -5.05
CA GLN A 220 3.89 -28.03 -4.53
C GLN A 220 4.10 -27.68 -3.06
N HIS A 221 4.83 -28.51 -2.30
CA HIS A 221 5.09 -28.47 -0.87
C HIS A 221 3.85 -28.58 0.04
N VAL A 222 2.73 -27.95 -0.34
CA VAL A 222 1.45 -27.96 0.39
C VAL A 222 0.31 -28.14 -0.58
N ILE A 223 -0.57 -29.10 -0.30
CA ILE A 223 -1.76 -29.38 -1.11
C ILE A 223 -3.01 -29.30 -0.23
N PHE A 224 -3.90 -28.37 -0.58
CA PHE A 224 -5.20 -28.17 0.07
C PHE A 224 -6.28 -29.00 -0.65
N GLU A 225 -7.18 -29.62 0.10
CA GLU A 225 -8.31 -30.36 -0.49
C GLU A 225 -9.17 -29.47 -1.39
N SER A 226 -9.35 -28.18 -1.05
CA SER A 226 -10.09 -27.24 -1.89
C SER A 226 -9.50 -27.09 -3.31
N ASP A 227 -8.18 -27.13 -3.42
CA ASP A 227 -7.47 -26.88 -4.67
C ASP A 227 -7.45 -28.14 -5.56
N VAL A 228 -7.48 -29.31 -4.91
CA VAL A 228 -7.52 -30.62 -5.57
C VAL A 228 -8.94 -31.02 -5.97
N ALA A 229 -9.96 -30.55 -5.26
CA ALA A 229 -11.36 -30.88 -5.51
C ALA A 229 -11.82 -30.58 -6.95
N ALA A 230 -11.23 -29.56 -7.60
CA ALA A 230 -11.53 -29.22 -8.99
C ALA A 230 -10.88 -30.15 -10.02
N ARG A 231 -9.79 -30.85 -9.65
CA ARG A 231 -8.94 -31.60 -10.59
C ARG A 231 -9.08 -33.12 -10.46
N ILE A 232 -9.38 -33.64 -9.27
CA ILE A 232 -9.38 -35.08 -8.98
C ILE A 232 -10.78 -35.55 -8.61
N ARG A 233 -11.21 -36.65 -9.24
CA ARG A 233 -12.55 -37.24 -9.05
C ARG A 233 -12.73 -37.90 -7.68
N ASP A 234 -11.68 -38.51 -7.15
CA ASP A 234 -11.70 -39.17 -5.85
C ASP A 234 -10.63 -38.58 -4.92
N ARG A 235 -11.08 -37.75 -3.98
CA ARG A 235 -10.23 -37.06 -3.02
C ARG A 235 -9.69 -38.01 -1.96
N ASN A 236 -10.49 -38.98 -1.53
CA ASN A 236 -10.12 -39.87 -0.44
C ASN A 236 -8.97 -40.79 -0.84
N SER A 237 -9.01 -41.34 -2.06
CA SER A 237 -7.89 -42.16 -2.55
C SER A 237 -6.62 -41.36 -2.78
N PHE A 238 -6.72 -40.06 -3.11
CA PHE A 238 -5.56 -39.19 -3.23
C PHE A 238 -4.84 -39.00 -1.89
N PHE A 239 -5.56 -38.56 -0.84
CA PHE A 239 -4.95 -38.36 0.49
C PHE A 239 -4.50 -39.69 1.13
N ALA A 240 -5.25 -40.78 0.97
CA ALA A 240 -4.82 -42.10 1.42
C ALA A 240 -3.57 -42.60 0.68
N SER A 241 -3.39 -42.20 -0.59
CA SER A 241 -2.16 -42.52 -1.33
C SER A 241 -0.96 -41.70 -0.84
N ILE A 242 -1.17 -40.46 -0.40
CA ILE A 242 -0.11 -39.67 0.24
C ILE A 242 0.30 -40.33 1.55
N GLU A 243 -0.66 -40.57 2.45
CA GLU A 243 -0.42 -41.14 3.77
C GLU A 243 0.24 -42.52 3.72
N SER A 244 -0.09 -43.35 2.71
CA SER A 244 0.48 -44.70 2.58
C SER A 244 1.80 -44.78 1.80
N ARG A 245 2.15 -43.78 0.99
CA ARG A 245 3.29 -43.87 0.05
C ARG A 245 4.33 -42.79 0.21
N CYS A 246 3.96 -41.66 0.80
CA CYS A 246 4.85 -40.53 1.02
C CYS A 246 4.95 -40.36 2.55
N ASP A 247 6.16 -40.27 3.11
CA ASP A 247 6.42 -40.10 4.55
C ASP A 247 6.03 -38.68 5.05
N ASP A 248 4.95 -38.15 4.49
CA ASP A 248 4.47 -36.78 4.59
C ASP A 248 3.27 -36.67 5.52
N ALA A 249 3.03 -35.48 6.06
CA ALA A 249 1.99 -35.26 7.04
C ALA A 249 0.67 -34.89 6.35
N VAL A 250 -0.36 -35.73 6.52
CA VAL A 250 -1.75 -35.36 6.20
C VAL A 250 -2.40 -34.85 7.49
N ILE A 251 -2.78 -33.57 7.49
CA ILE A 251 -3.39 -32.90 8.62
C ILE A 251 -4.89 -32.78 8.37
N GLU A 252 -5.68 -33.43 9.21
CA GLU A 252 -7.13 -33.24 9.22
C GLU A 252 -7.48 -31.92 9.91
N CYS A 253 -7.90 -30.92 9.13
CA CYS A 253 -8.36 -29.64 9.65
C CYS A 253 -9.89 -29.62 9.73
N SER A 254 -10.46 -28.61 10.39
CA SER A 254 -11.91 -28.50 10.64
C SER A 254 -12.77 -28.43 9.35
N ARG A 255 -12.22 -27.89 8.27
CA ARG A 255 -12.92 -27.69 6.99
C ARG A 255 -12.42 -28.56 5.86
N GLU A 256 -11.13 -28.92 5.87
CA GLU A 256 -10.47 -29.62 4.77
C GLU A 256 -9.26 -30.42 5.25
N ARG A 257 -8.82 -31.41 4.47
CA ARG A 257 -7.52 -32.07 4.67
C ARG A 257 -6.42 -31.32 3.96
N VAL A 258 -5.26 -31.24 4.60
CA VAL A 258 -4.08 -30.60 4.05
C VAL A 258 -2.92 -31.58 4.07
N ALA A 259 -2.35 -31.88 2.91
CA ALA A 259 -1.12 -32.65 2.81
C ALA A 259 0.07 -31.70 2.77
N VAL A 260 1.07 -31.97 3.60
CA VAL A 260 2.26 -31.12 3.73
C VAL A 260 3.51 -31.99 3.64
N GLU A 261 4.44 -31.58 2.78
CA GLU A 261 5.75 -32.22 2.66
C GLU A 261 6.53 -32.12 3.99
N LYS A 262 7.21 -33.19 4.38
CA LYS A 262 7.94 -33.28 5.65
C LYS A 262 8.97 -32.17 5.87
N ASN A 263 9.80 -31.86 4.87
CA ASN A 263 10.84 -30.83 5.01
C ASN A 263 10.21 -29.44 5.17
N PHE A 264 9.20 -29.15 4.34
CA PHE A 264 8.43 -27.94 4.42
C PHE A 264 7.78 -27.81 5.80
N TRP A 265 7.14 -28.85 6.30
CA TRP A 265 6.49 -28.86 7.62
C TRP A 265 7.44 -28.50 8.77
N GLN A 266 8.64 -29.09 8.79
CA GLN A 266 9.65 -28.78 9.80
C GLN A 266 10.11 -27.32 9.73
N SER A 267 10.39 -26.83 8.52
CA SER A 267 10.80 -25.42 8.33
C SER A 267 9.69 -24.44 8.72
N PHE A 268 8.44 -24.77 8.41
CA PHE A 268 7.25 -24.00 8.79
C PHE A 268 7.11 -23.92 10.31
N LEU A 269 7.16 -25.04 11.03
CA LEU A 269 7.09 -25.06 12.50
C LEU A 269 8.25 -24.27 13.15
N ASN A 270 9.45 -24.35 12.57
CA ASN A 270 10.62 -23.58 13.02
C ASN A 270 10.47 -22.08 12.78
N LYS A 271 9.79 -21.66 11.70
CA LYS A 271 9.46 -20.24 11.46
C LYS A 271 8.38 -19.78 12.44
N VAL A 272 7.28 -20.51 12.53
CA VAL A 272 6.12 -20.17 13.35
C VAL A 272 6.46 -20.08 14.84
N SER A 273 7.33 -20.95 15.35
CA SER A 273 7.81 -20.87 16.73
C SER A 273 8.66 -19.64 17.05
N LYS A 274 9.26 -18.97 16.05
CA LYS A 274 10.02 -17.72 16.24
C LYS A 274 9.11 -16.49 16.30
N ILE A 275 7.88 -16.59 15.80
CA ILE A 275 6.93 -15.50 15.74
C ILE A 275 6.35 -15.27 17.14
N SER A 276 6.63 -14.10 17.72
CA SER A 276 6.19 -13.74 19.07
C SER A 276 4.96 -12.84 19.14
N THR A 277 4.31 -12.63 18.00
CA THR A 277 3.17 -11.72 17.86
C THR A 277 1.88 -12.44 17.50
N THR A 278 0.76 -11.89 17.96
CA THR A 278 -0.60 -12.31 17.61
C THR A 278 -1.22 -11.43 16.52
N ASP A 279 -0.49 -10.42 16.05
CA ASP A 279 -0.94 -9.47 15.04
C ASP A 279 -0.83 -10.08 13.63
N ASP A 280 -1.98 -10.36 13.02
CA ASP A 280 -2.06 -11.05 11.73
C ASP A 280 -1.34 -10.29 10.59
N GLU A 281 -1.25 -8.96 10.64
CA GLU A 281 -0.52 -8.19 9.61
C GLU A 281 0.99 -8.40 9.68
N LYS A 282 1.53 -8.53 10.90
CA LYS A 282 2.96 -8.79 11.11
C LYS A 282 3.31 -10.22 10.72
N ILE A 283 2.44 -11.17 11.08
CA ILE A 283 2.61 -12.58 10.72
C ILE A 283 2.64 -12.75 9.19
N LYS A 284 1.77 -12.04 8.46
CA LYS A 284 1.74 -12.05 6.99
C LYS A 284 3.01 -11.49 6.34
N ARG A 285 3.78 -10.65 7.03
CA ARG A 285 5.07 -10.12 6.53
C ARG A 285 6.22 -11.09 6.79
N GLU A 286 6.10 -11.94 7.81
CA GLU A 286 7.15 -12.91 8.19
C GLU A 286 6.99 -14.26 7.50
N LEU A 287 5.77 -14.62 7.08
CA LEU A 287 5.45 -15.86 6.39
C LEU A 287 5.19 -15.62 4.90
N ASP A 288 5.60 -16.59 4.06
CA ASP A 288 5.26 -16.57 2.64
C ASP A 288 3.75 -16.75 2.42
N ALA A 289 3.23 -16.38 1.24
CA ALA A 289 1.80 -16.45 0.95
C ALA A 289 1.19 -17.86 1.18
N LEU A 290 1.94 -18.92 0.84
CA LEU A 290 1.54 -20.31 1.06
C LEU A 290 1.59 -20.68 2.56
N GLU A 291 2.67 -20.30 3.25
CA GLU A 291 2.84 -20.54 4.70
C GLU A 291 1.76 -19.82 5.51
N TYR A 292 1.43 -18.58 5.15
CA TYR A 292 0.39 -17.80 5.79
C TYR A 292 -1.00 -18.41 5.58
N ARG A 293 -1.27 -18.96 4.38
CA ARG A 293 -2.51 -19.69 4.10
C ARG A 293 -2.63 -20.93 4.99
N LEU A 294 -1.56 -21.72 5.09
CA LEU A 294 -1.48 -22.89 5.97
C LEU A 294 -1.67 -22.49 7.44
N PHE A 295 -0.96 -21.44 7.90
CA PHE A 295 -1.08 -20.90 9.25
C PHE A 295 -2.53 -20.53 9.59
N LYS A 296 -3.23 -19.85 8.67
CA LYS A 296 -4.62 -19.44 8.89
C LYS A 296 -5.55 -20.65 9.05
N ILE A 297 -5.40 -21.68 8.23
CA ILE A 297 -6.22 -22.90 8.31
C ILE A 297 -5.97 -23.65 9.62
N LEU A 298 -4.72 -23.73 10.06
CA LEU A 298 -4.35 -24.37 11.33
C LEU A 298 -4.86 -23.58 12.54
N LYS A 299 -4.77 -22.25 12.49
CA LYS A 299 -5.32 -21.33 13.51
C LYS A 299 -6.85 -21.47 13.60
N GLU A 300 -7.55 -21.47 12.47
CA GLU A 300 -9.01 -21.65 12.42
C GLU A 300 -9.45 -23.02 12.94
N SER A 301 -8.62 -24.05 12.77
CA SER A 301 -8.89 -25.41 13.24
C SER A 301 -8.41 -25.67 14.67
N ALA A 302 -7.94 -24.63 15.38
CA ALA A 302 -7.39 -24.72 16.74
C ALA A 302 -6.22 -25.72 16.88
N LEU A 303 -5.53 -26.05 15.79
CA LEU A 303 -4.33 -26.87 15.79
C LEU A 303 -3.08 -26.06 16.11
N LEU A 304 -3.17 -24.74 15.97
CA LEU A 304 -2.10 -23.81 16.31
C LEU A 304 -2.60 -22.85 17.41
N ILE A 305 -1.95 -22.89 18.57
CA ILE A 305 -2.32 -22.07 19.73
C ILE A 305 -1.12 -21.18 20.10
N PHE A 306 -1.39 -19.90 20.36
CA PHE A 306 -0.37 -19.00 20.88
C PHE A 306 -0.19 -19.21 22.38
N ASP A 307 0.98 -19.72 22.78
CA ASP A 307 1.35 -19.85 24.18
C ASP A 307 1.76 -18.48 24.71
N THR A 308 0.93 -17.89 25.58
CA THR A 308 1.19 -16.59 26.20
C THR A 308 2.40 -16.61 27.13
N THR A 309 2.76 -17.77 27.67
CA THR A 309 3.90 -17.89 28.60
C THR A 309 5.22 -17.88 27.84
N LYS A 310 5.31 -18.66 26.76
CA LYS A 310 6.50 -18.72 25.90
C LYS A 310 6.54 -17.60 24.85
N LYS A 311 5.41 -16.92 24.62
CA LYS A 311 5.19 -15.97 23.52
C LYS A 311 5.53 -16.59 22.17
N GLN A 312 5.07 -17.81 21.94
CA GLN A 312 5.34 -18.56 20.72
C GLN A 312 4.10 -19.32 20.29
N TRP A 313 3.97 -19.55 18.99
CA TRP A 313 2.93 -20.42 18.45
C TRP A 313 3.35 -21.89 18.58
N VAL A 314 2.48 -22.69 19.19
CA VAL A 314 2.69 -24.12 19.43
C VAL A 314 1.64 -24.91 18.66
N PHE A 315 2.10 -25.92 17.93
CA PHE A 315 1.23 -26.88 17.29
C PHE A 315 0.72 -27.88 18.33
N VAL A 316 -0.60 -27.92 18.52
CA VAL A 316 -1.26 -28.89 19.40
C VAL A 316 -1.76 -30.02 18.51
N ALA A 317 -0.95 -31.06 18.39
CA ALA A 317 -1.39 -32.29 17.73
C ALA A 317 -2.67 -32.76 18.43
N GLN A 318 -3.73 -33.03 17.65
CA GLN A 318 -4.90 -33.69 18.20
C GLN A 318 -4.47 -35.07 18.69
N LYS A 319 -4.30 -35.19 20.00
CA LYS A 319 -4.38 -36.49 20.67
C LYS A 319 -5.84 -36.90 20.50
N SER A 320 -6.12 -37.91 19.67
CA SER A 320 -7.42 -38.58 19.65
C SER A 320 -7.77 -38.92 21.11
N ALA A 321 -8.72 -38.17 21.67
CA ALA A 321 -9.02 -38.23 23.09
C ALA A 321 -9.82 -39.50 23.40
N SER A 322 -9.11 -40.61 23.62
CA SER A 322 -9.54 -41.72 24.44
C SER A 322 -8.92 -41.59 25.84
N THR A 323 -9.39 -40.63 26.65
CA THR A 323 -9.10 -40.63 28.10
C THR A 323 -10.25 -39.96 28.87
N SER A 324 -11.21 -40.81 29.26
CA SER A 324 -11.96 -40.80 30.54
C SER A 324 -12.25 -39.46 31.23
N ALA A 325 -13.49 -39.01 31.09
CA ALA A 325 -14.22 -38.34 32.17
C ALA A 325 -15.52 -39.13 32.43
N SER A 326 -15.52 -39.88 33.53
CA SER A 326 -16.68 -40.55 34.10
C SER A 326 -17.75 -39.54 34.49
N ILE A 327 -18.86 -39.50 33.74
CA ILE A 327 -20.14 -39.05 34.30
C ILE A 327 -21.19 -40.09 33.94
N VAL A 328 -21.69 -40.71 35.00
CA VAL A 328 -22.82 -41.64 35.06
C VAL A 328 -24.04 -41.01 34.41
N SER A 329 -24.64 -41.72 33.46
CA SER A 329 -26.09 -41.71 33.21
C SER A 329 -26.50 -42.95 32.43
N THR A 330 -27.50 -43.61 32.98
CA THR A 330 -28.01 -44.94 32.71
C THR A 330 -28.93 -45.01 31.48
N THR A 331 -28.95 -46.22 30.89
CA THR A 331 -30.06 -46.87 30.16
C THR A 331 -30.57 -46.26 28.84
N SER A 332 -30.30 -46.93 27.70
CA SER A 332 -31.26 -47.88 27.09
C SER A 332 -30.87 -48.31 25.66
N THR A 333 -30.53 -49.60 25.51
CA THR A 333 -30.91 -50.55 24.46
C THR A 333 -31.33 -50.03 23.07
N SER A 334 -30.59 -50.38 22.01
CA SER A 334 -31.03 -51.41 21.04
C SER A 334 -30.26 -51.40 19.70
N SER A 335 -29.80 -52.60 19.32
CA SER A 335 -29.75 -53.17 17.96
C SER A 335 -28.57 -52.88 16.99
N LYS A 336 -27.72 -53.92 16.87
CA LYS A 336 -27.13 -54.54 15.64
C LYS A 336 -26.12 -53.69 14.83
N GLN A 337 -25.06 -54.22 14.21
CA GLN A 337 -24.35 -55.51 14.11
C GLN A 337 -23.12 -55.23 13.21
N HIS A 338 -22.01 -55.97 13.42
CA HIS A 338 -20.95 -56.33 12.43
C HIS A 338 -20.11 -55.18 11.80
N TYR A 339 -18.77 -55.14 11.82
CA TYR A 339 -17.69 -56.15 11.66
C TYR A 339 -16.54 -55.84 12.64
N LYS A 340 -16.04 -56.78 13.46
CA LYS A 340 -14.91 -57.71 13.20
C LYS A 340 -13.59 -57.02 12.74
N LYS A 341 -12.77 -56.58 13.70
CA LYS A 341 -11.48 -57.16 14.16
C LYS A 341 -10.38 -57.31 13.09
N ARG A 342 -9.37 -56.41 13.11
CA ARG A 342 -7.93 -56.68 12.86
C ARG A 342 -7.10 -55.41 13.12
N TYR A 343 -5.87 -55.62 13.59
CA TYR A 343 -4.86 -54.65 14.07
C TYR A 343 -4.98 -54.29 15.57
N GLU A 344 -4.87 -55.32 16.41
CA GLU A 344 -3.98 -55.26 17.57
C GLU A 344 -2.62 -55.77 17.05
N ASP A 345 -1.52 -55.19 17.54
CA ASP A 345 -0.10 -55.41 17.18
C ASP A 345 0.46 -54.46 16.10
N ASP A 346 0.77 -53.21 16.49
CA ASP A 346 1.99 -52.45 16.10
C ASP A 346 2.03 -51.03 16.75
N GLU A 347 1.73 -50.91 18.05
CA GLU A 347 1.87 -49.65 18.80
C GLU A 347 3.31 -49.45 19.35
N SER A 348 4.33 -49.46 18.49
CA SER A 348 5.73 -49.26 18.91
C SER A 348 6.47 -48.12 18.21
N TRP A 349 5.78 -47.16 17.59
CA TRP A 349 6.45 -46.05 16.87
C TRP A 349 6.03 -44.63 17.27
N VAL A 350 5.24 -44.45 18.34
CA VAL A 350 4.90 -43.11 18.84
C VAL A 350 5.39 -42.98 20.27
N LEU A 351 6.69 -42.74 20.47
CA LEU A 351 7.27 -42.05 21.65
C LEU A 351 8.79 -41.89 21.44
N GLN A 352 9.18 -40.92 20.63
CA GLN A 352 10.51 -40.32 20.75
C GLN A 352 10.44 -38.93 20.14
N TYR A 353 10.35 -37.91 20.99
CA TYR A 353 10.88 -36.54 20.80
C TYR A 353 10.27 -35.64 21.87
N VAL A 354 10.70 -35.79 23.13
CA VAL A 354 10.98 -34.67 24.05
C VAL A 354 12.02 -35.17 25.06
N ASP A 355 13.29 -34.91 24.79
CA ASP A 355 14.29 -34.64 25.82
C ASP A 355 15.45 -33.91 25.14
N ILE A 356 15.45 -32.58 25.28
CA ILE A 356 16.64 -31.75 25.09
C ILE A 356 16.63 -30.78 26.28
N GLY A 357 17.66 -30.90 27.11
CA GLY A 357 17.93 -30.01 28.23
C GLY A 357 18.62 -28.71 27.86
#